data_AF-A0A9N7QMZ5-F1
#
_entry.id   AF-A0A9N7QMZ5-F1
#
_cell.length_a   1.000
_cell.length_b   1.000
_cell.length_c   1.000
_cell.angle_alpha   90.00
_cell.angle_beta   90.00
_cell.angle_gamma   90.00
#
_symmetry.space_group_name_H-M   'P 1'
#
loop_
_entity.id
_entity.type
_entity.pdbx_description
1 polymer ?
#
loop_
_entity_poly.entity_id
_entity_poly.type
_entity_poly.pdbx_seq_one_letter_code
_entity_poly.pdbx_strand_id
1 'polypeptide(L)'
;MQARSDGPPAFTKPDAIDPALRAISRILPRGYGLHRGLKLPRALMKLAGITGRLRDVPVVAVNDAVSVRLHRPAGLPDPGPALLWIHGGGTVMGSAAQEDQYCRKLSHLAGVAVAAVDYRLAPEHPYPTPVEGCYAALLWLRQQQWVDPSRIAVAGASAGDLFAATLVQLACDRGDVEPVLQMLVYPMLDDRTGSGPNGHKRIMWSERDNQQAWQLYLAGADPSTAAPARRADLSNLPPAWIGVGTLDLFHQECLDYAARLRDAGVEVHEQIADGAFHAFDLLAPNAQVSLGFFASQCQFLRTHLHAAVSDQPQAP
;
A
#
# COMPACT_ATOMS: atom_id res chain seq x y z
N MET A 1 -12.80 42.27 13.49
CA MET A 1 -12.59 41.58 14.78
C MET A 1 -12.14 40.17 14.46
N GLN A 2 -10.83 39.90 14.52
CA GLN A 2 -10.25 38.59 14.21
C GLN A 2 -10.55 37.63 15.36
N ALA A 3 -11.35 36.59 15.10
CA ALA A 3 -11.44 35.44 15.99
C ALA A 3 -10.18 34.58 15.79
N ARG A 4 -9.23 34.69 16.73
CA ARG A 4 -8.21 33.68 16.97
C ARG A 4 -8.75 32.72 18.02
N SER A 5 -9.15 31.52 17.62
CA SER A 5 -8.97 30.28 18.39
C SER A 5 -9.54 29.12 17.59
N ASP A 6 -8.68 28.31 16.98
CA ASP A 6 -8.93 26.89 16.84
C ASP A 6 -7.56 26.22 16.96
N GLY A 7 -7.41 25.38 17.99
CA GLY A 7 -6.20 24.59 18.18
C GLY A 7 -5.95 23.68 16.97
N PRO A 8 -4.81 22.98 16.92
CA PRO A 8 -4.59 22.00 15.86
C PRO A 8 -5.77 21.00 15.84
N PRO A 9 -6.24 20.58 14.65
CA PRO A 9 -7.26 19.55 14.52
C PRO A 9 -6.89 18.31 15.33
N ALA A 10 -7.92 17.60 15.79
CA ALA A 10 -7.84 16.61 16.86
C ALA A 10 -7.07 15.32 16.51
N PHE A 11 -6.23 15.31 15.47
CA PHE A 11 -5.50 14.13 14.97
C PHE A 11 -4.60 13.44 15.99
N THR A 12 -4.24 14.13 17.07
CA THR A 12 -3.46 13.54 18.17
C THR A 12 -4.19 13.53 19.50
N LYS A 13 -5.43 14.03 19.56
CA LYS A 13 -6.16 14.10 20.83
C LYS A 13 -6.69 12.71 21.21
N PRO A 14 -6.56 12.27 22.47
CA PRO A 14 -6.97 10.93 22.87
C PRO A 14 -8.45 10.61 22.64
N ASP A 15 -9.32 11.60 22.71
CA ASP A 15 -10.77 11.48 22.47
C ASP A 15 -11.11 11.19 21.01
N ALA A 16 -10.33 11.72 20.07
CA ALA A 16 -10.48 11.46 18.63
C ALA A 16 -9.92 10.09 18.19
N ILE A 17 -9.00 9.50 18.96
CA ILE A 17 -8.38 8.21 18.64
C ILE A 17 -9.30 7.07 19.07
N ASP A 18 -9.44 6.06 18.20
CA ASP A 18 -10.18 4.83 18.48
C ASP A 18 -9.72 4.24 19.83
N PRO A 19 -10.65 3.85 20.73
CA PRO A 19 -10.31 3.35 22.05
C PRO A 19 -9.26 2.23 22.06
N ALA A 20 -9.31 1.31 21.10
CA ALA A 20 -8.37 0.20 20.99
C ALA A 20 -6.96 0.63 20.52
N LEU A 21 -6.83 1.81 19.90
CA LEU A 21 -5.55 2.37 19.43
C LEU A 21 -4.93 3.37 20.41
N ARG A 22 -5.68 3.87 21.40
CA ARG A 22 -5.20 4.90 22.34
C ARG A 22 -3.92 4.52 23.07
N ALA A 23 -3.82 3.28 23.54
CA ALA A 23 -2.68 2.83 24.33
C ALA A 23 -1.37 2.94 23.53
N ILE A 24 -1.35 2.38 22.32
CA ILE A 24 -0.16 2.41 21.46
C ILE A 24 0.13 3.82 20.94
N SER A 25 -0.89 4.63 20.66
CA SER A 25 -0.73 6.01 20.14
C SER A 25 0.11 6.94 21.03
N ARG A 26 0.23 6.63 22.33
CA ARG A 26 1.01 7.43 23.30
C ARG A 26 2.51 7.28 23.13
N ILE A 27 2.97 6.15 22.60
CA ILE A 27 4.40 5.83 22.44
C ILE A 27 4.90 5.99 21.00
N LEU A 28 3.99 6.22 20.04
CA LEU A 28 4.34 6.37 18.63
C LEU A 28 4.91 7.76 18.31
N PRO A 29 5.83 7.83 17.34
CA PRO A 29 6.40 9.09 16.89
C PRO A 29 5.35 9.97 16.20
N ARG A 30 5.60 11.29 16.19
CA ARG A 30 4.75 12.28 15.50
C ARG A 30 5.28 12.62 14.10
N GLY A 31 5.80 11.61 13.42
CA GLY A 31 6.61 11.73 12.21
C GLY A 31 8.01 11.13 12.38
N TYR A 32 8.66 10.82 11.27
CA TYR A 32 10.00 10.22 11.23
C TYR A 32 11.12 11.26 11.16
N GLY A 33 10.79 12.52 10.90
CA GLY A 33 11.77 13.60 10.84
C GLY A 33 12.73 13.46 9.66
N LEU A 34 12.24 13.02 8.49
CA LEU A 34 13.06 12.70 7.32
C LEU A 34 13.95 13.88 6.87
N HIS A 35 13.50 15.11 7.09
CA HIS A 35 14.24 16.36 6.84
C HIS A 35 15.55 16.48 7.65
N ARG A 36 15.73 15.69 8.70
CA ARG A 36 16.96 15.63 9.53
C ARG A 36 17.94 14.57 9.05
N GLY A 37 17.61 13.84 7.99
CA GLY A 37 18.39 12.75 7.40
C GLY A 37 17.75 11.38 7.61
N LEU A 38 18.14 10.43 6.75
CA LEU A 38 17.49 9.11 6.66
C LEU A 38 18.13 8.03 7.55
N LYS A 39 19.30 8.28 8.14
CA LYS A 39 20.06 7.26 8.89
C LYS A 39 19.25 6.66 10.04
N LEU A 40 18.64 7.50 10.88
CA LEU A 40 17.87 7.04 12.04
C LEU A 40 16.53 6.37 11.64
N PRO A 41 15.69 6.97 10.77
CA PRO A 41 14.48 6.30 10.27
C PRO A 41 14.77 4.95 9.62
N ARG A 42 15.81 4.85 8.78
CA ARG A 42 16.21 3.59 8.15
C ARG A 42 16.72 2.57 9.15
N ALA A 43 17.49 2.98 10.17
CA ALA A 43 17.94 2.07 11.22
C ALA A 43 16.75 1.50 12.01
N LEU A 44 15.77 2.34 12.36
CA LEU A 44 14.55 1.92 13.04
C LEU A 44 13.73 0.94 12.18
N MET A 45 13.50 1.27 10.92
CA MET A 45 12.76 0.40 9.98
C MET A 45 13.51 -0.91 9.72
N LYS A 46 14.84 -0.88 9.61
CA LYS A 46 15.65 -2.09 9.46
C LYS A 46 15.52 -3.00 10.69
N LEU A 47 15.53 -2.43 11.90
CA LEU A 47 15.32 -3.20 13.12
C LEU A 47 13.92 -3.83 13.14
N ALA A 48 12.88 -3.04 12.81
CA ALA A 48 11.52 -3.54 12.67
C ALA A 48 11.43 -4.68 11.65
N GLY A 49 12.10 -4.54 10.50
CA GLY A 49 12.22 -5.57 9.47
C GLY A 49 12.90 -6.85 9.99
N ILE A 50 13.98 -6.73 10.76
CA ILE A 50 14.66 -7.91 11.37
C ILE A 50 13.72 -8.62 12.36
N THR A 51 12.96 -7.87 13.15
CA THR A 51 12.02 -8.45 14.13
C THR A 51 10.76 -9.03 13.51
N GLY A 52 10.28 -8.45 12.41
CA GLY A 52 9.07 -8.89 11.69
C GLY A 52 9.33 -10.04 10.71
N ARG A 53 10.58 -10.20 10.26
CA ARG A 53 10.99 -11.19 9.27
C ARG A 53 10.72 -12.62 9.74
N LEU A 54 10.10 -13.40 8.86
CA LEU A 54 9.97 -14.84 8.99
C LEU A 54 11.14 -15.53 8.28
N ARG A 55 11.81 -16.45 8.99
CA ARG A 55 13.06 -17.07 8.51
C ARG A 55 12.84 -18.11 7.42
N ASP A 56 11.66 -18.70 7.38
CA ASP A 56 11.21 -19.76 6.48
C ASP A 56 10.54 -19.25 5.20
N VAL A 57 10.55 -17.94 4.95
CA VAL A 57 10.00 -17.34 3.71
C VAL A 57 11.06 -17.38 2.60
N PRO A 58 10.82 -18.09 1.48
CA PRO A 58 11.72 -18.11 0.34
C PRO A 58 11.94 -16.72 -0.24
N VAL A 59 13.17 -16.44 -0.65
CA VAL A 59 13.54 -15.22 -1.38
C VAL A 59 13.93 -15.62 -2.79
N VAL A 60 13.27 -15.05 -3.78
CA VAL A 60 13.51 -15.34 -5.20
C VAL A 60 14.00 -14.07 -5.89
N ALA A 61 15.12 -14.16 -6.59
CA ALA A 61 15.60 -13.06 -7.42
C ALA A 61 14.70 -12.93 -8.65
N VAL A 62 14.20 -11.71 -8.90
CA VAL A 62 13.51 -11.34 -10.14
C VAL A 62 14.54 -10.96 -11.19
N ASN A 63 15.53 -10.16 -10.77
CA ASN A 63 16.73 -9.77 -11.52
C ASN A 63 17.81 -9.33 -10.53
N ASP A 64 18.92 -8.76 -11.01
CA ASP A 64 20.05 -8.32 -10.18
C ASP A 64 19.70 -7.26 -9.13
N ALA A 65 18.60 -6.52 -9.33
CA ALA A 65 18.22 -5.37 -8.51
C ALA A 65 16.93 -5.57 -7.71
N VAL A 66 16.17 -6.63 -7.98
CA VAL A 66 14.84 -6.86 -7.41
C VAL A 66 14.71 -8.31 -6.96
N SER A 67 14.17 -8.50 -5.75
CA SER A 67 13.80 -9.82 -5.24
C SER A 67 12.38 -9.81 -4.71
N VAL A 68 11.78 -10.98 -4.55
CA VAL A 68 10.48 -11.15 -3.91
C VAL A 68 10.60 -12.14 -2.77
N ARG A 69 9.83 -11.90 -1.70
CA ARG A 69 9.59 -12.84 -0.61
C ARG A 69 8.26 -13.55 -0.88
N LEU A 70 8.30 -14.88 -0.97
CA LEU A 70 7.15 -15.66 -1.44
C LEU A 70 6.36 -16.27 -0.28
N HIS A 71 5.12 -15.83 -0.12
CA HIS A 71 4.16 -16.41 0.82
C HIS A 71 3.16 -17.25 0.04
N ARG A 72 3.43 -18.56 -0.03
CA ARG A 72 2.62 -19.52 -0.79
C ARG A 72 2.46 -20.80 0.04
N PRO A 73 1.45 -20.89 0.92
CA PRO A 73 1.20 -22.10 1.69
C PRO A 73 0.76 -23.25 0.77
N ALA A 74 0.92 -24.49 1.26
CA ALA A 74 0.38 -25.67 0.61
C ALA A 74 -1.15 -25.61 0.56
N GLY A 75 -1.74 -26.20 -0.49
CA GLY A 75 -3.19 -26.29 -0.66
C GLY A 75 -3.83 -25.10 -1.40
N LEU A 76 -3.04 -24.12 -1.84
CA LEU A 76 -3.53 -23.14 -2.82
C LEU A 76 -3.73 -23.82 -4.19
N PRO A 77 -4.68 -23.34 -5.02
CA PRO A 77 -4.82 -23.77 -6.41
C PRO A 77 -3.49 -23.62 -7.18
N ASP A 78 -3.24 -24.54 -8.12
CA ASP A 78 -2.03 -24.55 -8.94
C ASP A 78 -2.38 -24.97 -10.38
N PRO A 79 -2.40 -24.03 -11.36
CA PRO A 79 -2.19 -22.59 -11.20
C PRO A 79 -3.32 -21.90 -10.43
N GLY A 80 -2.98 -20.84 -9.69
CA GLY A 80 -3.88 -20.17 -8.76
C GLY A 80 -3.75 -18.65 -8.75
N PRO A 81 -4.59 -17.97 -7.94
CA PRO A 81 -4.56 -16.53 -7.83
C PRO A 81 -3.27 -16.07 -7.15
N ALA A 82 -2.77 -14.92 -7.59
CA ALA A 82 -1.57 -14.32 -7.05
C ALA A 82 -1.72 -12.82 -6.78
N LEU A 83 -0.96 -12.33 -5.81
CA LEU A 83 -0.92 -10.94 -5.40
C LEU A 83 0.52 -10.46 -5.40
N LEU A 84 0.83 -9.42 -6.15
CA LEU A 84 2.05 -8.65 -5.92
C LEU A 84 1.80 -7.69 -4.74
N TRP A 85 2.59 -7.83 -3.68
CA TRP A 85 2.52 -6.94 -2.52
C TRP A 85 3.73 -6.01 -2.49
N ILE A 86 3.50 -4.71 -2.33
CA ILE A 86 4.53 -3.67 -2.36
C ILE A 86 4.58 -2.96 -1.01
N HIS A 87 5.71 -3.06 -0.31
CA HIS A 87 5.83 -2.54 1.04
C HIS A 87 5.85 -1.02 1.12
N GLY A 88 5.40 -0.48 2.26
CA GLY A 88 5.45 0.94 2.57
C GLY A 88 6.81 1.42 3.06
N GLY A 89 6.88 2.72 3.40
CA GLY A 89 8.10 3.36 3.92
C GLY A 89 8.49 4.65 3.20
N GLY A 90 7.53 5.39 2.66
CA GLY A 90 7.77 6.70 2.03
C GLY A 90 8.75 6.65 0.86
N THR A 91 8.85 5.52 0.15
CA THR A 91 9.82 5.22 -0.92
C THR A 91 11.30 5.28 -0.51
N VAL A 92 11.62 5.60 0.75
CA VAL A 92 12.99 5.91 1.21
C VAL A 92 13.48 4.97 2.32
N MET A 93 12.61 4.15 2.87
CA MET A 93 12.90 3.18 3.93
C MET A 93 11.97 1.96 3.83
N GLY A 94 12.24 0.95 4.66
CA GLY A 94 11.46 -0.29 4.69
C GLY A 94 12.08 -1.41 3.86
N SER A 95 11.46 -2.58 3.94
CA SER A 95 11.78 -3.75 3.10
C SER A 95 10.60 -4.72 3.10
N ALA A 96 10.54 -5.62 2.11
CA ALA A 96 9.48 -6.63 2.03
C ALA A 96 9.39 -7.49 3.31
N ALA A 97 10.53 -7.74 3.97
CA ALA A 97 10.60 -8.60 5.14
C ALA A 97 9.86 -8.04 6.37
N GLN A 98 9.62 -6.72 6.43
CA GLN A 98 8.93 -6.10 7.55
C GLN A 98 7.45 -6.50 7.65
N GLU A 99 6.87 -6.92 6.52
CA GLU A 99 5.46 -7.27 6.39
C GLU A 99 5.26 -8.79 6.22
N ASP A 100 6.30 -9.62 6.48
CA ASP A 100 6.23 -11.07 6.31
C ASP A 100 5.04 -11.72 7.05
N GLN A 101 4.75 -11.28 8.27
CA GLN A 101 3.61 -11.77 9.06
C GLN A 101 2.27 -11.38 8.45
N TYR A 102 2.17 -10.13 7.96
CA TYR A 102 0.98 -9.62 7.31
C TYR A 102 0.73 -10.37 5.98
N CYS A 103 1.74 -10.48 5.12
CA CYS A 103 1.66 -11.20 3.84
C CYS A 103 1.35 -12.68 4.04
N ARG A 104 1.95 -13.34 5.05
CA ARG A 104 1.61 -14.74 5.38
C ARG A 104 0.16 -14.86 5.81
N LYS A 105 -0.33 -13.99 6.68
CA LYS A 105 -1.71 -13.98 7.17
C LYS A 105 -2.69 -13.72 6.02
N LEU A 106 -2.41 -12.74 5.17
CA LEU A 106 -3.20 -12.40 3.99
C LEU A 106 -3.27 -13.58 3.02
N SER A 107 -2.12 -14.20 2.72
CA SER A 107 -2.05 -15.38 1.85
C SER A 107 -2.94 -16.52 2.34
N HIS A 108 -2.89 -16.84 3.63
CA HIS A 108 -3.72 -17.89 4.22
C HIS A 108 -5.22 -17.55 4.20
N LEU A 109 -5.59 -16.33 4.62
CA LEU A 109 -7.00 -15.99 4.85
C LEU A 109 -7.73 -15.55 3.57
N ALA A 110 -7.02 -15.01 2.58
CA ALA A 110 -7.57 -14.70 1.26
C ALA A 110 -7.40 -15.86 0.26
N GLY A 111 -6.60 -16.88 0.57
CA GLY A 111 -6.36 -18.02 -0.31
C GLY A 111 -5.64 -17.61 -1.60
N VAL A 112 -4.61 -16.77 -1.48
CA VAL A 112 -3.86 -16.18 -2.60
C VAL A 112 -2.36 -16.34 -2.37
N ALA A 113 -1.59 -16.64 -3.41
CA ALA A 113 -0.13 -16.60 -3.31
C ALA A 113 0.34 -15.13 -3.28
N VAL A 114 1.16 -14.73 -2.30
CA VAL A 114 1.64 -13.35 -2.19
C VAL A 114 3.13 -13.30 -2.50
N ALA A 115 3.51 -12.52 -3.52
CA ALA A 115 4.90 -12.17 -3.81
C ALA A 115 5.16 -10.75 -3.30
N ALA A 116 5.86 -10.62 -2.17
CA ALA A 116 6.20 -9.32 -1.60
C ALA A 116 7.51 -8.80 -2.19
N VAL A 117 7.46 -7.73 -2.98
CA VAL A 117 8.63 -7.21 -3.70
C VAL A 117 9.52 -6.36 -2.81
N ASP A 118 10.82 -6.65 -2.84
CA ASP A 118 11.88 -5.85 -2.24
C ASP A 118 12.50 -4.99 -3.35
N TYR A 119 12.12 -3.72 -3.37
CA TYR A 119 12.49 -2.76 -4.42
C TYR A 119 13.56 -1.77 -3.94
N ARG A 120 14.24 -1.13 -4.90
CA ARG A 120 15.29 -0.14 -4.62
C ARG A 120 14.67 1.17 -4.11
N LEU A 121 15.30 1.78 -3.10
CA LEU A 121 14.78 2.95 -2.41
C LEU A 121 15.43 4.25 -2.89
N ALA A 122 14.66 5.33 -2.85
CA ALA A 122 15.17 6.69 -2.96
C ALA A 122 15.91 7.10 -1.67
N PRO A 123 16.84 8.07 -1.71
CA PRO A 123 17.30 8.83 -2.87
C PRO A 123 18.39 8.14 -3.70
N GLU A 124 18.92 6.99 -3.27
CA GLU A 124 19.96 6.28 -4.03
C GLU A 124 19.44 5.83 -5.41
N HIS A 125 18.15 5.52 -5.47
CA HIS A 125 17.44 5.12 -6.67
C HIS A 125 16.11 5.88 -6.76
N PRO A 126 16.10 7.14 -7.24
CA PRO A 126 14.89 7.93 -7.39
C PRO A 126 14.04 7.45 -8.57
N TYR A 127 12.90 8.10 -8.82
CA TYR A 127 12.05 7.86 -9.98
C TYR A 127 12.86 7.84 -11.29
N PRO A 128 12.60 6.90 -12.22
CA PRO A 128 11.57 5.85 -12.18
C PRO A 128 12.04 4.51 -11.59
N THR A 129 13.23 4.45 -11.00
CA THR A 129 13.87 3.17 -10.65
C THR A 129 13.03 2.27 -9.71
N PRO A 130 12.42 2.77 -8.62
CA PRO A 130 11.60 1.94 -7.73
C PRO A 130 10.37 1.34 -8.44
N VAL A 131 9.68 2.15 -9.25
CA VAL A 131 8.45 1.72 -9.94
C VAL A 131 8.74 0.72 -11.06
N GLU A 132 9.84 0.91 -11.80
CA GLU A 132 10.31 -0.06 -12.79
C GLU A 132 10.68 -1.40 -12.14
N GLY A 133 11.30 -1.36 -10.96
CA GLY A 133 11.60 -2.57 -10.20
C GLY A 133 10.34 -3.33 -9.79
N CYS A 134 9.31 -2.61 -9.31
CA CYS A 134 8.02 -3.21 -8.99
C CYS A 134 7.33 -3.77 -10.24
N TYR A 135 7.35 -3.05 -11.38
CA TYR A 135 6.75 -3.53 -12.63
C TYR A 135 7.46 -4.79 -13.15
N ALA A 136 8.79 -4.86 -13.03
CA ALA A 136 9.54 -6.07 -13.35
C ALA A 136 9.12 -7.27 -12.47
N ALA A 137 8.83 -7.05 -11.18
CA ALA A 137 8.29 -8.08 -10.31
C ALA A 137 6.87 -8.52 -10.71
N LEU A 138 6.03 -7.61 -11.20
CA LEU A 138 4.70 -7.94 -11.73
C LEU A 138 4.79 -8.83 -12.99
N LEU A 139 5.67 -8.47 -13.94
CA LEU A 139 5.89 -9.27 -15.15
C LEU A 139 6.47 -10.65 -14.80
N TRP A 140 7.42 -10.71 -13.86
CA TRP A 140 7.95 -11.97 -13.36
C TRP A 140 6.86 -12.82 -12.72
N LEU A 141 5.98 -12.22 -11.91
CA LEU A 141 4.89 -12.94 -11.24
C LEU A 141 3.95 -13.58 -12.26
N ARG A 142 3.58 -12.84 -13.33
CA ARG A 142 2.73 -13.35 -14.43
C ARG A 142 3.30 -14.61 -15.10
N GLN A 143 4.62 -14.76 -15.15
CA GLN A 143 5.29 -15.85 -15.85
C GLN A 143 5.45 -17.13 -15.01
N GLN A 144 5.11 -17.07 -13.72
CA GLN A 144 5.27 -18.20 -12.84
C GLN A 144 4.24 -19.30 -13.16
N GLN A 145 4.70 -20.56 -13.25
CA GLN A 145 3.83 -21.69 -13.64
C GLN A 145 2.66 -21.95 -12.67
N TRP A 146 2.78 -21.43 -11.46
CA TRP A 146 1.77 -21.56 -10.42
C TRP A 146 0.78 -20.40 -10.34
N VAL A 147 0.94 -19.41 -11.21
CA VAL A 147 0.06 -18.24 -11.30
C VAL A 147 -0.89 -18.45 -12.45
N ASP A 148 -2.18 -18.29 -12.18
CA ASP A 148 -3.16 -18.08 -13.22
C ASP A 148 -3.10 -16.61 -13.66
N PRO A 149 -2.68 -16.32 -14.91
CA PRO A 149 -2.48 -14.95 -15.38
C PRO A 149 -3.78 -14.13 -15.41
N SER A 150 -4.96 -14.77 -15.37
CA SER A 150 -6.27 -14.10 -15.29
C SER A 150 -6.69 -13.76 -13.86
N ARG A 151 -5.86 -14.08 -12.86
CA ARG A 151 -6.16 -13.89 -11.42
C ARG A 151 -4.98 -13.27 -10.68
N ILE A 152 -4.44 -12.19 -11.23
CA ILE A 152 -3.35 -11.41 -10.62
C ILE A 152 -3.92 -10.15 -10.01
N ALA A 153 -3.61 -9.88 -8.75
CA ALA A 153 -3.90 -8.62 -8.07
C ALA A 153 -2.61 -7.86 -7.79
N VAL A 154 -2.72 -6.54 -7.59
CA VAL A 154 -1.62 -5.70 -7.10
C VAL A 154 -2.08 -4.97 -5.83
N ALA A 155 -1.25 -4.95 -4.81
CA ALA A 155 -1.54 -4.25 -3.57
C ALA A 155 -0.27 -3.69 -2.94
N GLY A 156 -0.46 -2.75 -2.03
CA GLY A 156 0.61 -2.27 -1.17
C GLY A 156 0.06 -1.65 0.09
N ALA A 157 0.94 -0.88 0.74
CA ALA A 157 0.58 -0.03 1.85
C ALA A 157 1.34 1.29 1.79
N SER A 158 0.67 2.41 2.05
CA SER A 158 1.28 3.74 2.11
C SER A 158 2.02 4.08 0.79
N ALA A 159 3.32 4.33 0.83
CA ALA A 159 4.14 4.53 -0.37
C ALA A 159 4.23 3.30 -1.30
N GLY A 160 3.94 2.10 -0.80
CA GLY A 160 3.80 0.92 -1.66
C GLY A 160 2.62 1.04 -2.62
N ASP A 161 1.57 1.76 -2.22
CA ASP A 161 0.38 1.96 -3.05
C ASP A 161 0.54 3.03 -4.12
N LEU A 162 1.50 3.95 -3.94
CA LEU A 162 2.01 4.78 -5.03
C LEU A 162 2.36 3.86 -6.20
N PHE A 163 3.17 2.84 -5.92
CA PHE A 163 3.59 1.88 -6.92
C PHE A 163 2.42 0.98 -7.34
N ALA A 164 1.60 0.47 -6.42
CA ALA A 164 0.49 -0.42 -6.78
C ALA A 164 -0.47 0.25 -7.80
N ALA A 165 -0.91 1.48 -7.51
CA ALA A 165 -1.75 2.24 -8.42
C ALA A 165 -1.04 2.56 -9.74
N THR A 166 0.24 2.97 -9.69
CA THR A 166 1.03 3.26 -10.90
C THR A 166 1.22 2.01 -11.78
N LEU A 167 1.48 0.84 -11.18
CA LEU A 167 1.64 -0.41 -11.90
C LEU A 167 0.36 -0.79 -12.64
N VAL A 168 -0.80 -0.61 -12.02
CA VAL A 168 -2.10 -0.89 -12.63
C VAL A 168 -2.39 0.08 -13.77
N GLN A 169 -2.07 1.36 -13.61
CA GLN A 169 -2.15 2.34 -14.69
C GLN A 169 -1.23 1.98 -15.86
N LEU A 170 0.04 1.62 -15.60
CA LEU A 170 0.99 1.19 -16.62
C LEU A 170 0.56 -0.12 -17.31
N ALA A 171 0.01 -1.06 -16.55
CA ALA A 171 -0.49 -2.32 -17.06
C ALA A 171 -1.68 -2.10 -18.02
N CYS A 172 -2.61 -1.20 -17.65
CA CYS A 172 -3.71 -0.78 -18.50
C CYS A 172 -3.22 -0.12 -19.80
N ASP A 173 -2.20 0.73 -19.73
CA ASP A 173 -1.67 1.45 -20.90
C ASP A 173 -0.89 0.53 -21.85
N ARG A 174 -0.19 -0.48 -21.31
CA ARG A 174 0.73 -1.34 -22.07
C ARG A 174 0.11 -2.66 -22.53
N GLY A 175 -0.85 -3.20 -21.78
CA GLY A 175 -1.45 -4.52 -22.03
C GLY A 175 -0.53 -5.72 -21.73
N ASP A 176 0.63 -5.50 -21.10
CA ASP A 176 1.61 -6.57 -20.80
C ASP A 176 1.20 -7.49 -19.64
N VAL A 177 0.18 -7.11 -18.87
CA VAL A 177 -0.39 -7.85 -17.73
C VAL A 177 -1.74 -7.21 -17.41
N GLU A 178 -2.71 -8.00 -16.96
CA GLU A 178 -4.06 -7.51 -16.64
C GLU A 178 -4.36 -7.81 -15.16
N PRO A 179 -3.98 -6.91 -14.23
CA PRO A 179 -4.40 -7.05 -12.84
C PRO A 179 -5.93 -6.97 -12.73
N VAL A 180 -6.54 -7.92 -12.04
CA VAL A 180 -8.01 -7.98 -11.87
C VAL A 180 -8.52 -7.06 -10.77
N LEU A 181 -7.63 -6.56 -9.90
CA LEU A 181 -7.95 -5.57 -8.87
C LEU A 181 -6.69 -4.85 -8.38
N GLN A 182 -6.92 -3.71 -7.74
CA GLN A 182 -5.93 -3.02 -6.91
C GLN A 182 -6.42 -2.91 -5.45
N MET A 183 -5.57 -3.23 -4.49
CA MET A 183 -5.89 -3.04 -3.06
C MET A 183 -4.92 -2.04 -2.46
N LEU A 184 -5.44 -0.85 -2.14
CA LEU A 184 -4.69 0.33 -1.73
C LEU A 184 -4.92 0.60 -0.24
N VAL A 185 -3.89 0.44 0.58
CA VAL A 185 -3.98 0.50 2.04
C VAL A 185 -3.34 1.80 2.53
N TYR A 186 -4.18 2.78 2.90
CA TYR A 186 -3.87 4.18 3.24
C TYR A 186 -2.86 4.82 2.26
N PRO A 187 -3.20 4.83 0.96
CA PRO A 187 -2.24 5.05 -0.11
C PRO A 187 -1.68 6.48 -0.20
N MET A 188 -0.39 6.58 -0.54
CA MET A 188 0.31 7.82 -0.89
C MET A 188 0.30 7.99 -2.42
N LEU A 189 -0.61 8.79 -2.97
CA LEU A 189 -0.91 8.88 -4.41
C LEU A 189 -0.57 10.24 -5.05
N ASP A 190 -0.48 11.31 -4.26
CA ASP A 190 -0.42 12.71 -4.68
C ASP A 190 0.73 13.44 -3.97
N ASP A 191 1.63 14.01 -4.77
CA ASP A 191 2.78 14.78 -4.30
C ASP A 191 2.39 16.07 -3.57
N ARG A 192 1.16 16.56 -3.77
CA ARG A 192 0.65 17.79 -3.16
C ARG A 192 0.20 17.60 -1.72
N THR A 193 -0.03 16.36 -1.27
CA THR A 193 -0.56 16.10 0.08
C THR A 193 0.41 16.57 1.16
N GLY A 194 -0.07 17.47 2.03
CA GLY A 194 0.75 18.07 3.08
C GLY A 194 1.67 19.22 2.62
N SER A 195 1.51 19.73 1.40
CA SER A 195 2.26 20.91 0.91
C SER A 195 1.76 22.26 1.47
N GLY A 196 0.59 22.26 2.13
CA GLY A 196 -0.02 23.47 2.65
C GLY A 196 0.75 24.11 3.83
N PRO A 197 0.59 25.42 4.06
CA PRO A 197 1.31 26.16 5.10
C PRO A 197 0.91 25.76 6.54
N ASN A 198 -0.25 25.13 6.71
CA ASN A 198 -0.85 24.79 8.01
C ASN A 198 -0.75 23.28 8.29
N GLY A 199 0.46 22.71 8.27
CA GLY A 199 0.67 21.30 8.61
C GLY A 199 0.18 20.97 10.03
N HIS A 200 -0.46 19.82 10.20
CA HIS A 200 -1.03 19.40 11.47
C HIS A 200 -0.14 18.35 12.15
N LYS A 201 -0.22 18.23 13.48
CA LYS A 201 0.49 17.14 14.14
C LYS A 201 -0.19 15.82 13.75
N ARG A 202 0.58 14.86 13.26
CA ARG A 202 0.12 13.51 12.91
C ARG A 202 0.80 12.47 13.80
N ILE A 203 0.27 11.25 13.76
CA ILE A 203 0.88 10.06 14.35
C ILE A 203 1.49 9.26 13.20
N MET A 204 2.70 8.73 13.41
CA MET A 204 3.48 7.98 12.42
C MET A 204 3.97 8.81 11.23
N TRP A 205 3.08 9.34 10.39
CA TRP A 205 3.44 10.00 9.13
C TRP A 205 2.94 11.44 9.10
N SER A 206 3.86 12.40 9.01
CA SER A 206 3.54 13.84 9.02
C SER A 206 3.53 14.45 7.62
N GLU A 207 2.89 15.61 7.44
CA GLU A 207 2.94 16.36 6.17
C GLU A 207 4.40 16.61 5.75
N ARG A 208 5.26 16.95 6.71
CA ARG A 208 6.68 17.23 6.45
C ARG A 208 7.46 15.99 6.01
N ASP A 209 7.15 14.82 6.57
CA ASP A 209 7.76 13.57 6.12
C ASP A 209 7.27 13.23 4.71
N ASN A 210 5.97 13.43 4.43
CA ASN A 210 5.41 13.20 3.10
C ASN A 210 6.07 14.06 2.02
N GLN A 211 6.18 15.36 2.27
CA GLN A 211 6.83 16.29 1.34
C GLN A 211 8.31 15.99 1.15
N GLN A 212 9.02 15.60 2.22
CA GLN A 212 10.42 15.18 2.10
C GLN A 212 10.58 13.88 1.31
N ALA A 213 9.68 12.90 1.51
CA ALA A 213 9.67 11.64 0.78
C ALA A 213 9.43 11.85 -0.71
N TRP A 214 8.40 12.62 -1.08
CA TRP A 214 8.13 12.99 -2.47
C TRP A 214 9.32 13.72 -3.12
N GLN A 215 9.95 14.67 -2.42
CA GLN A 215 11.14 15.35 -2.93
C GLN A 215 12.28 14.38 -3.24
N LEU A 216 12.57 13.45 -2.34
CA LEU A 216 13.64 12.46 -2.50
C LEU A 216 13.32 11.45 -3.60
N TYR A 217 12.06 11.04 -3.71
CA TYR A 217 11.58 10.13 -4.75
C TYR A 217 11.64 10.76 -6.14
N LEU A 218 11.07 11.96 -6.31
CA LEU A 218 11.01 12.63 -7.60
C LEU A 218 12.40 13.06 -8.08
N ALA A 219 13.24 13.56 -7.17
CA ALA A 219 14.60 14.05 -7.49
C ALA A 219 14.64 14.99 -8.72
N GLY A 220 13.60 15.82 -8.89
CA GLY A 220 13.46 16.75 -10.02
C GLY A 220 12.65 16.23 -11.21
N ALA A 221 12.18 14.98 -11.18
CA ALA A 221 11.25 14.44 -12.16
C ALA A 221 9.89 15.16 -12.12
N ASP A 222 9.17 15.14 -13.24
CA ASP A 222 7.81 15.67 -13.35
C ASP A 222 6.85 14.83 -12.49
N PRO A 223 6.19 15.42 -11.47
CA PRO A 223 5.21 14.70 -10.68
C PRO A 223 4.04 14.15 -11.51
N SER A 224 3.72 14.75 -12.66
CA SER A 224 2.61 14.30 -13.52
C SER A 224 2.81 12.88 -14.06
N THR A 225 4.05 12.41 -14.16
CA THR A 225 4.40 11.07 -14.65
C THR A 225 4.69 10.08 -13.52
N ALA A 226 4.79 10.54 -12.28
CA ALA A 226 5.24 9.76 -11.13
C ALA A 226 4.16 9.56 -10.06
N ALA A 227 3.25 10.53 -9.90
CA ALA A 227 2.18 10.46 -8.91
C ALA A 227 0.89 9.93 -9.56
N PRO A 228 0.38 8.74 -9.16
CA PRO A 228 -0.79 8.13 -9.80
C PRO A 228 -2.07 8.97 -9.68
N ALA A 229 -2.19 9.82 -8.66
CA ALA A 229 -3.30 10.76 -8.55
C ALA A 229 -3.29 11.86 -9.63
N ARG A 230 -2.16 12.08 -10.34
CA ARG A 230 -2.08 13.08 -11.41
C ARG A 230 -2.68 12.59 -12.74
N ARG A 231 -2.88 11.28 -12.92
CA ARG A 231 -3.48 10.71 -14.13
C ARG A 231 -4.89 11.28 -14.35
N ALA A 232 -5.18 11.82 -15.52
CA ALA A 232 -6.46 12.47 -15.80
C ALA A 232 -7.60 11.46 -16.00
N ASP A 233 -7.37 10.44 -16.83
CA ASP A 233 -8.36 9.41 -17.18
C ASP A 233 -8.14 8.14 -16.36
N LEU A 234 -9.11 7.80 -15.52
CA LEU A 234 -9.10 6.60 -14.68
C LEU A 234 -10.07 5.52 -15.20
N SER A 235 -10.63 5.69 -16.40
CA SER A 235 -11.50 4.68 -17.01
C SER A 235 -10.74 3.39 -17.29
N ASN A 236 -11.48 2.28 -17.30
CA ASN A 236 -10.96 0.92 -17.55
C ASN A 236 -9.94 0.39 -16.52
N LEU A 237 -9.65 1.14 -15.45
CA LEU A 237 -8.88 0.59 -14.33
C LEU A 237 -9.71 -0.52 -13.63
N PRO A 238 -9.05 -1.56 -13.10
CA PRO A 238 -9.73 -2.65 -12.43
C PRO A 238 -10.32 -2.21 -11.09
N PRO A 239 -11.28 -2.99 -10.53
CA PRO A 239 -11.85 -2.76 -9.21
C PRO A 239 -10.81 -2.41 -8.15
N ALA A 240 -11.16 -1.45 -7.29
CA ALA A 240 -10.27 -0.95 -6.25
C ALA A 240 -10.85 -1.16 -4.86
N TRP A 241 -10.05 -1.72 -3.97
CA TRP A 241 -10.26 -1.61 -2.53
C TRP A 241 -9.38 -0.48 -2.01
N ILE A 242 -9.95 0.50 -1.31
CA ILE A 242 -9.23 1.64 -0.75
C ILE A 242 -9.59 1.77 0.72
N GLY A 243 -8.61 1.59 1.60
CA GLY A 243 -8.85 1.68 3.04
C GLY A 243 -7.99 2.74 3.70
N VAL A 244 -8.54 3.53 4.63
CA VAL A 244 -7.76 4.58 5.32
C VAL A 244 -8.37 4.93 6.67
N GLY A 245 -7.54 5.38 7.62
CA GLY A 245 -8.00 5.88 8.91
C GLY A 245 -8.40 7.35 8.88
N THR A 246 -9.41 7.77 9.66
CA THR A 246 -9.88 9.17 9.64
C THR A 246 -8.88 10.18 10.23
N LEU A 247 -7.86 9.71 10.97
CA LEU A 247 -6.78 10.54 11.49
C LEU A 247 -5.50 10.49 10.63
N ASP A 248 -5.51 9.69 9.57
CA ASP A 248 -4.41 9.60 8.60
C ASP A 248 -4.23 10.92 7.83
N LEU A 249 -3.00 11.21 7.43
CA LEU A 249 -2.70 12.28 6.48
C LEU A 249 -3.40 12.05 5.14
N PHE A 250 -3.43 10.79 4.67
CA PHE A 250 -3.94 10.44 3.35
C PHE A 250 -5.45 10.31 3.27
N HIS A 251 -6.18 10.51 4.38
CA HIS A 251 -7.63 10.31 4.44
C HIS A 251 -8.37 11.03 3.30
N GLN A 252 -8.17 12.35 3.17
CA GLN A 252 -8.86 13.12 2.13
C GLN A 252 -8.46 12.70 0.72
N GLU A 253 -7.17 12.46 0.50
CA GLU A 253 -6.64 12.04 -0.79
C GLU A 253 -7.18 10.68 -1.24
N CYS A 254 -7.40 9.76 -0.30
CA CYS A 254 -8.03 8.47 -0.57
C CYS A 254 -9.47 8.64 -1.02
N LEU A 255 -10.25 9.50 -0.33
CA LEU A 255 -11.63 9.81 -0.71
C LEU A 255 -11.69 10.47 -2.09
N ASP A 256 -10.78 11.39 -2.37
CA ASP A 256 -10.71 12.09 -3.65
C ASP A 256 -10.39 11.13 -4.80
N TYR A 257 -9.43 10.21 -4.61
CA TYR A 257 -9.09 9.20 -5.62
C TYR A 257 -10.23 8.18 -5.81
N ALA A 258 -10.86 7.72 -4.73
CA ALA A 258 -12.02 6.84 -4.78
C ALA A 258 -13.20 7.47 -5.53
N ALA A 259 -13.50 8.75 -5.27
CA ALA A 259 -14.54 9.48 -5.98
C ALA A 259 -14.25 9.55 -7.49
N ARG A 260 -13.01 9.86 -7.87
CA ARG A 260 -12.61 9.94 -9.28
C ARG A 260 -12.65 8.60 -10.00
N LEU A 261 -12.30 7.50 -9.31
CA LEU A 261 -12.46 6.15 -9.86
C LEU A 261 -13.94 5.83 -10.13
N ARG A 262 -14.84 6.17 -9.20
CA ARG A 262 -16.28 5.96 -9.39
C ARG A 262 -16.84 6.81 -10.52
N ASP A 263 -16.43 8.08 -10.61
CA ASP A 263 -16.83 8.98 -11.70
C ASP A 263 -16.38 8.44 -13.07
N ALA A 264 -15.29 7.68 -13.10
CA ALA A 264 -14.79 6.97 -14.29
C ALA A 264 -15.43 5.58 -14.51
N GLY A 265 -16.40 5.17 -13.69
CA GLY A 265 -17.11 3.90 -13.80
C GLY A 265 -16.39 2.68 -13.20
N VAL A 266 -15.34 2.89 -12.41
CA VAL A 266 -14.60 1.81 -11.73
C VAL A 266 -15.31 1.40 -10.44
N GLU A 267 -15.41 0.10 -10.17
CA GLU A 267 -15.88 -0.41 -8.87
C GLU A 267 -14.91 -0.01 -7.76
N VAL A 268 -15.42 0.60 -6.68
CA VAL A 268 -14.61 0.99 -5.53
C VAL A 268 -15.27 0.58 -4.23
N HIS A 269 -14.58 -0.27 -3.46
CA HIS A 269 -14.86 -0.54 -2.06
C HIS A 269 -14.02 0.38 -1.17
N GLU A 270 -14.66 1.30 -0.45
CA GLU A 270 -13.99 2.13 0.57
C GLU A 270 -14.11 1.49 1.96
N GLN A 271 -12.98 1.42 2.68
CA GLN A 271 -12.95 0.96 4.06
C GLN A 271 -12.36 2.06 4.97
N ILE A 272 -13.24 2.87 5.55
CA ILE A 272 -12.84 3.94 6.48
C ILE A 272 -12.74 3.38 7.90
N ALA A 273 -11.60 3.63 8.55
CA ALA A 273 -11.33 3.24 9.93
C ALA A 273 -11.40 4.46 10.86
N ASP A 274 -12.55 4.62 11.53
CA ASP A 274 -12.80 5.75 12.42
C ASP A 274 -11.78 5.82 13.56
N GLY A 275 -11.19 6.99 13.78
CA GLY A 275 -10.23 7.26 14.85
C GLY A 275 -8.87 6.58 14.65
N ALA A 276 -8.63 5.97 13.48
CA ALA A 276 -7.38 5.31 13.15
C ALA A 276 -6.37 6.27 12.50
N PHE A 277 -5.10 6.10 12.84
CA PHE A 277 -3.97 6.84 12.27
C PHE A 277 -3.18 5.96 11.30
N HIS A 278 -2.18 6.53 10.62
CA HIS A 278 -1.39 5.81 9.62
C HIS A 278 -0.73 4.53 10.15
N ALA A 279 -0.84 3.42 9.40
CA ALA A 279 -0.32 2.10 9.75
C ALA A 279 -0.85 1.48 11.07
N PHE A 280 -2.05 1.89 11.52
CA PHE A 280 -2.65 1.40 12.76
C PHE A 280 -2.81 -0.13 12.82
N ASP A 281 -3.08 -0.77 11.68
CA ASP A 281 -3.35 -2.20 11.55
C ASP A 281 -2.08 -3.04 11.65
N LEU A 282 -0.95 -2.54 11.18
CA LEU A 282 0.37 -3.15 11.42
C LEU A 282 0.83 -3.00 12.88
N LEU A 283 0.50 -1.88 13.51
CA LEU A 283 0.95 -1.55 14.86
C LEU A 283 0.07 -2.18 15.96
N ALA A 284 -1.24 -2.30 15.69
CA ALA A 284 -2.22 -2.90 16.58
C ALA A 284 -3.06 -3.95 15.84
N PRO A 285 -2.45 -5.06 15.37
CA PRO A 285 -3.12 -6.04 14.49
C PRO A 285 -4.28 -6.80 15.14
N ASN A 286 -4.39 -6.73 16.47
CA ASN A 286 -5.44 -7.37 17.25
C ASN A 286 -6.54 -6.38 17.71
N ALA A 287 -6.41 -5.08 17.41
CA ALA A 287 -7.48 -4.14 17.69
C ALA A 287 -8.69 -4.44 16.81
N GLN A 288 -9.91 -4.24 17.34
CA GLN A 288 -11.14 -4.55 16.61
C GLN A 288 -11.24 -3.82 15.26
N VAL A 289 -10.83 -2.54 15.23
CA VAL A 289 -10.76 -1.74 13.99
C VAL A 289 -9.80 -2.37 12.97
N SER A 290 -8.62 -2.84 13.39
CA SER A 290 -7.64 -3.51 12.54
C SER A 290 -8.13 -4.87 12.02
N LEU A 291 -8.84 -5.63 12.87
CA LEU A 291 -9.42 -6.92 12.48
C LEU A 291 -10.51 -6.74 11.41
N GLY A 292 -11.42 -5.77 11.60
CA GLY A 292 -12.46 -5.44 10.61
C GLY A 292 -11.86 -4.94 9.29
N PHE A 293 -10.86 -4.07 9.37
CA PHE A 293 -10.13 -3.55 8.22
C PHE A 293 -9.47 -4.68 7.40
N PHE A 294 -8.73 -5.57 8.08
CA PHE A 294 -8.08 -6.72 7.46
C PHE A 294 -9.08 -7.77 6.91
N ALA A 295 -10.21 -7.98 7.60
CA ALA A 295 -11.26 -8.88 7.12
C ALA A 295 -11.88 -8.37 5.81
N SER A 296 -12.09 -7.04 5.69
CA SER A 296 -12.58 -6.40 4.47
C SER A 296 -11.65 -6.63 3.28
N GLN A 297 -10.32 -6.45 3.48
CA GLN A 297 -9.30 -6.75 2.47
C GLN A 297 -9.40 -8.20 1.97
N CYS A 298 -9.44 -9.16 2.90
CA CYS A 298 -9.53 -10.58 2.56
C CYS A 298 -10.83 -10.90 1.80
N GLN A 299 -11.94 -10.29 2.18
CA GLN A 299 -13.22 -10.48 1.50
C GLN A 299 -13.17 -9.94 0.07
N PHE A 300 -12.63 -8.75 -0.13
CA PHE A 300 -12.53 -8.14 -1.45
C PHE A 300 -11.63 -8.95 -2.39
N LEU A 301 -10.46 -9.38 -1.90
CA LEU A 301 -9.57 -10.29 -2.62
C LEU A 301 -10.28 -11.58 -2.99
N ARG A 302 -10.99 -12.23 -2.04
CA ARG A 302 -11.66 -13.49 -2.34
C ARG A 302 -12.74 -13.35 -3.38
N THR A 303 -13.53 -12.28 -3.30
CA THR A 303 -14.64 -12.01 -4.22
C THR A 303 -14.13 -11.91 -5.65
N HIS A 304 -13.04 -11.19 -5.87
CA HIS A 304 -12.54 -10.90 -7.22
C HIS A 304 -11.58 -11.97 -7.77
N LEU A 305 -10.81 -12.65 -6.90
CA LEU A 305 -9.84 -13.66 -7.33
C LEU A 305 -10.40 -15.08 -7.40
N HIS A 306 -11.54 -15.38 -6.76
CA HIS A 306 -12.12 -16.73 -6.77
C HIS A 306 -13.48 -16.82 -7.49
N ALA A 307 -14.01 -15.72 -8.02
CA ALA A 307 -15.30 -15.73 -8.75
C ALA A 307 -15.31 -16.59 -10.02
N ALA A 308 -14.16 -16.97 -10.58
CA ALA A 308 -14.05 -17.64 -11.87
C ALA A 308 -14.17 -19.19 -11.86
N VAL A 309 -14.56 -19.84 -10.77
CA VAL A 309 -14.64 -21.32 -10.72
C VAL A 309 -15.99 -21.89 -11.20
N SER A 310 -17.00 -21.08 -11.49
CA SER A 310 -18.39 -21.56 -11.60
C SER A 310 -19.04 -21.61 -12.98
N ASP A 311 -18.34 -21.37 -14.09
CA ASP A 311 -18.98 -21.32 -15.42
C ASP A 311 -18.28 -22.14 -16.51
N GLN A 312 -17.92 -23.39 -16.19
CA GLN A 312 -17.73 -24.42 -17.22
C GLN A 312 -19.00 -25.28 -17.26
N PRO A 313 -19.88 -25.14 -18.28
CA PRO A 313 -20.94 -26.11 -18.48
C PRO A 313 -20.28 -27.48 -18.71
N GLN A 314 -20.63 -28.46 -17.87
CA GLN A 314 -20.30 -29.84 -18.13
C GLN A 314 -20.91 -30.20 -19.49
N ALA A 315 -20.04 -30.36 -20.50
CA ALA A 315 -20.45 -30.89 -21.79
C ALA A 315 -20.96 -32.33 -21.59
N PRO A 316 -22.02 -32.73 -22.32
CA PRO A 316 -22.72 -34.00 -22.14
C PRO A 316 -21.84 -35.23 -22.43
#